data_AF-A0A1Q2CU33-F1
#
_entry.id   AF-A0A1Q2CU33-F1
#
_cell.length_a   1.000
_cell.length_b   1.000
_cell.length_c   1.000
_cell.angle_alpha   90.00
_cell.angle_beta   90.00
_cell.angle_gamma   90.00
#
_symmetry.space_group_name_H-M   'P 1'
#
loop_
_entity.id
_entity.type
_entity.pdbx_description
1 polymer ?
#
loop_
_entity_poly.entity_id
_entity_poly.type
_entity_poly.pdbx_seq_one_letter_code
_entity_poly.pdbx_strand_id
1 'polypeptide(L)'
;MGTEITLSLNGVDIDYGKNRYWKSHHWLFPPGSLTDIEYRYANDAVETKPGFQTTLNETGFRLRHLGYSLQETRTKFDAAVRRWNRTADLQLSFEDFRSALTSIDFGTLTPADMKTFIWDFRSYVRSLLATWDTDDAGLEDFIASLDFAITLRALADRAASGPLPLRWHHQDLVESGWVALEDLTDIDRQTYVIDHTRLYGRLQDHAGKTTVKGFDAWLAGNGLPKMTAYSKANSDGTVTPETTTLPTAVRNMIHHPENPNNVLSDEDLRESVESLLRVVKALPTPLPGLA
;
A
#
# COMPACT_ATOMS: atom_id res chain seq x y z
N MET A 1 19.22 -20.91 -12.11
CA MET A 1 18.03 -20.16 -12.57
C MET A 1 17.61 -19.24 -11.43
N GLY A 2 17.08 -18.04 -11.74
CA GLY A 2 16.58 -17.15 -10.70
C GLY A 2 15.13 -17.50 -10.32
N THR A 3 14.74 -17.23 -9.09
CA THR A 3 13.39 -17.43 -8.57
C THR A 3 12.65 -16.10 -8.56
N GLU A 4 11.38 -16.10 -8.93
CA GLU A 4 10.56 -14.90 -9.11
C GLU A 4 9.50 -14.79 -8.00
N ILE A 5 9.17 -13.54 -7.68
CA ILE A 5 8.05 -13.15 -6.81
C ILE A 5 7.16 -12.23 -7.62
N THR A 6 5.87 -12.52 -7.71
CA THR A 6 4.96 -11.78 -8.58
C THR A 6 3.76 -11.26 -7.82
N LEU A 7 3.30 -10.07 -8.19
CA LEU A 7 2.00 -9.53 -7.81
C LEU A 7 1.08 -9.68 -9.02
N SER A 8 -0.04 -10.37 -8.85
CA SER A 8 -1.02 -10.58 -9.93
C SER A 8 -2.39 -10.02 -9.57
N LEU A 9 -3.09 -9.54 -10.59
CA LEU A 9 -4.49 -9.14 -10.53
C LEU A 9 -5.30 -10.06 -11.46
N ASN A 10 -6.22 -10.81 -10.86
CA ASN A 10 -7.02 -11.83 -11.55
C ASN A 10 -6.20 -12.81 -12.41
N GLY A 11 -5.01 -13.17 -11.93
CA GLY A 11 -4.11 -14.11 -12.62
C GLY A 11 -3.18 -13.48 -13.66
N VAL A 12 -3.31 -12.19 -13.96
CA VAL A 12 -2.34 -11.45 -14.78
C VAL A 12 -1.28 -10.84 -13.87
N ASP A 13 -0.01 -11.20 -14.06
CA ASP A 13 1.09 -10.59 -13.32
C ASP A 13 1.24 -9.11 -13.72
N ILE A 14 1.20 -8.23 -12.73
CA ILE A 14 1.23 -6.77 -12.90
C ILE A 14 2.50 -6.12 -12.35
N ASP A 15 3.21 -6.81 -11.45
CA ASP A 15 4.55 -6.45 -11.00
C ASP A 15 5.32 -7.72 -10.63
N TYR A 16 6.64 -7.67 -10.71
CA TYR A 16 7.49 -8.79 -10.37
C TYR A 16 8.85 -8.35 -9.83
N GLY A 17 9.49 -9.28 -9.14
CA GLY A 17 10.89 -9.18 -8.77
C GLY A 17 11.58 -10.54 -8.87
N LYS A 18 12.90 -10.55 -8.74
CA LYS A 18 13.72 -11.74 -8.95
C LYS A 18 14.84 -11.82 -7.95
N ASN A 19 15.01 -12.99 -7.32
CA ASN A 19 16.03 -13.25 -6.32
C ASN A 19 16.00 -12.21 -5.20
N ARG A 20 17.02 -11.32 -5.14
CA ARG A 20 17.14 -10.23 -4.15
C ARG A 20 16.62 -8.88 -4.63
N TYR A 21 16.09 -8.80 -5.86
CA TYR A 21 15.62 -7.57 -6.48
C TYR A 21 14.10 -7.60 -6.60
N TRP A 22 13.43 -7.25 -5.51
CA TRP A 22 11.97 -7.15 -5.43
C TRP A 22 11.59 -6.00 -4.48
N LYS A 23 10.33 -5.56 -4.57
CA LYS A 23 9.74 -4.57 -3.65
C LYS A 23 8.71 -5.27 -2.78
N SER A 24 8.67 -4.95 -1.50
CA SER A 24 7.63 -5.51 -0.62
C SER A 24 6.27 -4.93 -1.00
N HIS A 25 5.32 -5.84 -1.20
CA HIS A 25 3.90 -5.52 -1.40
C HIS A 25 3.05 -5.88 -0.17
N HIS A 26 3.67 -6.39 0.91
CA HIS A 26 2.96 -6.89 2.10
C HIS A 26 1.98 -5.88 2.71
N TRP A 27 2.37 -4.61 2.78
CA TRP A 27 1.56 -3.53 3.35
C TRP A 27 0.21 -3.31 2.63
N LEU A 28 0.05 -3.82 1.40
CA LEU A 28 -1.19 -3.79 0.62
C LEU A 28 -2.22 -4.84 1.08
N PHE A 29 -1.80 -5.80 1.89
CA PHE A 29 -2.60 -6.93 2.34
C PHE A 29 -2.99 -6.74 3.81
N PRO A 30 -4.30 -6.75 4.16
CA PRO A 30 -4.70 -6.67 5.56
C PRO A 30 -4.30 -7.94 6.35
N PRO A 31 -4.26 -7.87 7.70
CA PRO A 31 -4.05 -9.05 8.53
C PRO A 31 -5.01 -10.20 8.18
N GLY A 32 -4.48 -11.43 8.12
CA GLY A 32 -5.25 -12.61 7.72
C GLY A 32 -5.31 -12.87 6.21
N SER A 33 -4.59 -12.09 5.39
CA SER A 33 -4.53 -12.30 3.93
C SER A 33 -3.63 -13.47 3.50
N LEU A 34 -2.79 -14.01 4.39
CA LEU A 34 -1.97 -15.18 4.10
C LEU A 34 -2.87 -16.42 3.97
N THR A 35 -2.86 -17.04 2.81
CA THR A 35 -3.71 -18.18 2.46
C THR A 35 -3.08 -19.00 1.34
N ASP A 36 -3.67 -20.13 1.00
CA ASP A 36 -3.25 -20.92 -0.15
C ASP A 36 -3.83 -20.32 -1.44
N ILE A 37 -2.96 -20.08 -2.43
CA ILE A 37 -3.31 -19.50 -3.72
C ILE A 37 -2.77 -20.33 -4.88
N GLU A 38 -3.36 -20.16 -6.07
CA GLU A 38 -2.90 -20.81 -7.29
C GLU A 38 -1.62 -20.16 -7.83
N TYR A 39 -0.60 -20.97 -8.07
CA TYR A 39 0.64 -20.62 -8.78
C TYR A 39 0.57 -21.23 -10.18
N ARG A 40 0.92 -20.44 -11.20
CA ARG A 40 0.91 -20.88 -12.61
C ARG A 40 2.34 -20.95 -13.12
N TYR A 41 2.75 -22.13 -13.55
CA TYR A 41 4.09 -22.40 -14.08
C TYR A 41 4.04 -22.67 -15.58
N ALA A 42 5.23 -22.84 -16.17
CA ALA A 42 5.35 -23.28 -17.55
C ALA A 42 4.61 -24.60 -17.81
N ASN A 43 4.17 -24.81 -19.06
CA ASN A 43 3.40 -25.98 -19.49
C ASN A 43 2.05 -26.15 -18.79
N ASP A 44 1.40 -25.03 -18.42
CA ASP A 44 0.09 -24.99 -17.77
C ASP A 44 0.02 -25.75 -16.43
N ALA A 45 1.18 -25.99 -15.79
CA ALA A 45 1.22 -26.57 -14.47
C ALA A 45 0.68 -25.58 -13.44
N VAL A 46 -0.28 -26.03 -12.64
CA VAL A 46 -0.89 -25.24 -11.57
C VAL A 46 -0.62 -25.94 -10.24
N GLU A 47 -0.04 -25.21 -9.30
CA GLU A 47 0.16 -25.68 -7.94
C GLU A 47 -0.58 -24.77 -6.96
N THR A 48 -0.85 -25.27 -5.77
CA THR A 48 -1.44 -24.48 -4.68
C THR A 48 -0.38 -24.35 -3.59
N LYS A 49 -0.03 -23.10 -3.27
CA LYS A 49 1.01 -22.78 -2.28
C LYS A 49 0.61 -21.57 -1.44
N PRO A 50 1.22 -21.36 -0.26
CA PRO A 50 1.02 -20.15 0.52
C PRO A 50 1.29 -18.87 -0.28
N GLY A 51 0.49 -17.83 -0.05
CA GLY A 51 0.65 -16.51 -0.63
C GLY A 51 -0.30 -15.51 0.02
N PHE A 52 -0.12 -14.23 -0.28
CA PHE A 52 -1.06 -13.22 0.22
C PHE A 52 -2.16 -12.99 -0.81
N GLN A 53 -3.41 -13.01 -0.38
CA GLN A 53 -4.57 -12.72 -1.22
C GLN A 53 -5.50 -11.71 -0.58
N THR A 54 -5.93 -10.74 -1.37
CA THR A 54 -7.02 -9.84 -1.03
C THR A 54 -7.79 -9.45 -2.30
N THR A 55 -8.66 -8.44 -2.25
CA THR A 55 -9.33 -7.89 -3.44
C THR A 55 -8.74 -6.54 -3.81
N LEU A 56 -8.85 -6.15 -5.08
CA LEU A 56 -8.40 -4.82 -5.50
C LEU A 56 -9.15 -3.70 -4.77
N ASN A 57 -10.41 -3.92 -4.37
CA ASN A 57 -11.17 -2.99 -3.53
C ASN A 57 -10.50 -2.75 -2.17
N GLU A 58 -10.05 -3.82 -1.52
CA GLU A 58 -9.38 -3.72 -0.22
C GLU A 58 -8.03 -3.02 -0.35
N THR A 59 -7.24 -3.40 -1.35
CA THR A 59 -5.97 -2.74 -1.64
C THR A 59 -6.16 -1.27 -2.01
N GLY A 60 -7.16 -0.95 -2.84
CA GLY A 60 -7.53 0.42 -3.19
C GLY A 60 -7.97 1.23 -1.98
N PHE A 61 -8.72 0.62 -1.05
CA PHE A 61 -9.06 1.22 0.24
C PHE A 61 -7.80 1.54 1.04
N ARG A 62 -6.88 0.59 1.20
CA ARG A 62 -5.64 0.80 1.95
C ARG A 62 -4.79 1.91 1.32
N LEU A 63 -4.53 1.83 0.01
CA LEU A 63 -3.80 2.85 -0.75
C LEU A 63 -4.36 4.25 -0.50
N ARG A 64 -5.69 4.43 -0.63
CA ARG A 64 -6.36 5.72 -0.41
C ARG A 64 -6.07 6.32 0.97
N HIS A 65 -6.00 5.48 2.00
CA HIS A 65 -5.82 5.93 3.38
C HIS A 65 -4.36 6.02 3.80
N LEU A 66 -3.47 5.30 3.12
CA LEU A 66 -2.02 5.23 3.36
C LEU A 66 -1.22 6.08 2.37
N GLY A 67 -1.74 7.26 2.01
CA GLY A 67 -0.99 8.27 1.25
C GLY A 67 -1.10 8.20 -0.28
N TYR A 68 -2.05 7.42 -0.80
CA TYR A 68 -2.40 7.35 -2.22
C TYR A 68 -3.89 7.65 -2.43
N SER A 69 -4.43 8.67 -1.75
CA SER A 69 -5.69 9.30 -2.18
C SER A 69 -5.56 9.79 -3.63
N LEU A 70 -6.68 10.07 -4.30
CA LEU A 70 -6.63 10.51 -5.70
C LEU A 70 -5.71 11.74 -5.90
N GLN A 71 -5.82 12.71 -5.00
CA GLN A 71 -4.99 13.93 -5.04
C GLN A 71 -3.53 13.65 -4.70
N GLU A 72 -3.24 12.78 -3.72
CA GLU A 72 -1.86 12.43 -3.36
C GLU A 72 -1.18 11.65 -4.49
N THR A 73 -1.89 10.71 -5.10
CA THR A 73 -1.40 9.91 -6.23
C THR A 73 -1.10 10.79 -7.43
N ARG A 74 -2.01 11.71 -7.78
CA ARG A 74 -1.76 12.75 -8.80
C ARG A 74 -0.50 13.54 -8.47
N THR A 75 -0.40 14.05 -7.24
CA THR A 75 0.74 14.87 -6.81
C THR A 75 2.07 14.11 -6.93
N LYS A 76 2.09 12.83 -6.56
CA LYS A 76 3.26 11.94 -6.70
C LYS A 76 3.59 11.68 -8.17
N PHE A 77 2.59 11.41 -9.00
CA PHE A 77 2.76 11.20 -10.43
C PHE A 77 3.34 12.45 -11.10
N ASP A 78 2.75 13.63 -10.88
CA ASP A 78 3.24 14.88 -11.45
C ASP A 78 4.65 15.21 -10.97
N ALA A 79 4.99 14.86 -9.73
CA ALA A 79 6.35 15.00 -9.22
C ALA A 79 7.34 14.06 -9.93
N ALA A 80 6.92 12.83 -10.25
CA ALA A 80 7.71 11.89 -11.04
C ALA A 80 7.94 12.43 -12.46
N VAL A 81 6.90 12.90 -13.15
CA VAL A 81 7.01 13.51 -14.49
C VAL A 81 7.93 14.74 -14.45
N ARG A 82 7.75 15.65 -13.48
CA ARG A 82 8.65 16.81 -13.32
C ARG A 82 10.11 16.42 -13.09
N ARG A 83 10.36 15.34 -12.35
CA ARG A 83 11.72 14.84 -12.11
C ARG A 83 12.30 14.23 -13.38
N TRP A 84 11.49 13.49 -14.13
CA TRP A 84 11.85 12.87 -15.40
C TRP A 84 12.24 13.91 -16.45
N ASN A 85 11.45 14.98 -16.56
CA ASN A 85 11.65 16.07 -17.52
C ASN A 85 12.84 17.00 -17.18
N ARG A 86 13.72 16.59 -16.26
CA ARG A 86 15.04 17.23 -16.12
C ARG A 86 15.97 16.84 -17.27
N THR A 87 15.73 15.71 -17.92
CA THR A 87 16.57 15.16 -19.00
C THR A 87 15.78 14.59 -20.18
N ALA A 88 14.45 14.61 -20.11
CA ALA A 88 13.53 14.07 -21.12
C ALA A 88 12.42 15.09 -21.42
N ASP A 89 11.58 14.80 -22.42
CA ASP A 89 10.39 15.58 -22.75
C ASP A 89 9.12 14.71 -22.75
N LEU A 90 8.67 14.29 -21.56
CA LEU A 90 7.46 13.52 -21.37
C LEU A 90 6.27 14.43 -21.02
N GLN A 91 5.28 14.50 -21.90
CA GLN A 91 4.07 15.33 -21.73
C GLN A 91 2.86 14.56 -21.18
N LEU A 92 3.07 13.35 -20.65
CA LEU A 92 2.01 12.49 -20.11
C LEU A 92 1.38 13.10 -18.86
N SER A 93 0.06 13.32 -18.89
CA SER A 93 -0.72 13.78 -17.74
C SER A 93 -1.16 12.61 -16.84
N PHE A 94 -1.48 12.92 -15.58
CA PHE A 94 -2.06 11.92 -14.67
C PHE A 94 -3.43 11.41 -15.16
N GLU A 95 -4.23 12.29 -15.77
CA GLU A 95 -5.52 11.95 -16.36
C GLU A 95 -5.38 10.91 -17.47
N ASP A 96 -4.43 11.10 -18.38
CA ASP A 96 -4.19 10.17 -19.49
C ASP A 96 -3.66 8.82 -18.97
N PHE A 97 -2.71 8.86 -18.03
CA PHE A 97 -2.21 7.66 -17.36
C PHE A 97 -3.33 6.87 -16.67
N ARG A 98 -4.17 7.56 -15.90
CA ARG A 98 -5.32 6.95 -15.22
C ARG A 98 -6.36 6.43 -16.21
N SER A 99 -6.63 7.15 -17.29
CA SER A 99 -7.56 6.73 -18.34
C SER A 99 -7.09 5.42 -18.99
N ALA A 100 -5.81 5.33 -19.34
CA ALA A 100 -5.22 4.11 -19.89
C ALA A 100 -5.38 2.92 -18.92
N LEU A 101 -5.02 3.09 -17.65
CA LEU A 101 -5.12 2.01 -16.66
C LEU A 101 -6.56 1.59 -16.35
N THR A 102 -7.50 2.53 -16.31
CA THR A 102 -8.92 2.22 -16.06
C THR A 102 -9.64 1.62 -17.28
N SER A 103 -9.07 1.72 -18.48
CA SER A 103 -9.58 1.01 -19.66
C SER A 103 -9.29 -0.49 -19.66
N ILE A 104 -8.35 -0.95 -18.84
CA ILE A 104 -7.96 -2.37 -18.78
C ILE A 104 -9.06 -3.18 -18.10
N ASP A 105 -9.61 -4.17 -18.81
CA ASP A 105 -10.59 -5.09 -18.25
C ASP A 105 -9.94 -6.39 -17.78
N PHE A 106 -9.59 -6.45 -16.49
CA PHE A 106 -9.04 -7.66 -15.87
C PHE A 106 -10.04 -8.81 -15.74
N GLY A 107 -11.33 -8.58 -16.01
CA GLY A 107 -12.32 -9.66 -16.08
C GLY A 107 -12.21 -10.48 -17.37
N THR A 108 -11.67 -9.89 -18.44
CA THR A 108 -11.47 -10.56 -19.73
C THR A 108 -10.00 -10.75 -20.09
N LEU A 109 -9.09 -9.94 -19.52
CA LEU A 109 -7.66 -10.04 -19.76
C LEU A 109 -7.10 -11.34 -19.16
N THR A 110 -6.33 -12.07 -19.95
CA THR A 110 -5.72 -13.34 -19.56
C THR A 110 -4.19 -13.28 -19.65
N PRO A 111 -3.47 -14.20 -18.99
CA PRO A 111 -2.02 -14.33 -19.16
C PRO A 111 -1.58 -14.55 -20.61
N ALA A 112 -2.43 -15.17 -21.44
CA ALA A 112 -2.12 -15.40 -22.84
C ALA A 112 -2.03 -14.09 -23.65
N ASP A 113 -2.86 -13.09 -23.30
CA ASP A 113 -2.84 -11.78 -23.94
C ASP A 113 -1.52 -11.04 -23.68
N MET A 114 -0.91 -11.30 -22.52
CA MET A 114 0.38 -10.73 -22.13
C MET A 114 1.58 -11.33 -22.86
N LYS A 115 1.41 -12.44 -23.59
CA LYS A 115 2.50 -13.09 -24.34
C LYS A 115 3.14 -12.16 -25.37
N THR A 116 2.35 -11.31 -26.02
CA THR A 116 2.85 -10.33 -27.00
C THR A 116 3.76 -9.27 -26.38
N PHE A 117 3.65 -9.08 -25.07
CA PHE A 117 4.45 -8.17 -24.24
C PHE A 117 5.52 -8.91 -23.43
N ILE A 118 5.83 -10.17 -23.77
CA ILE A 118 6.78 -11.02 -23.05
C ILE A 118 6.41 -11.11 -21.55
N TRP A 119 5.11 -11.13 -21.27
CA TRP A 119 4.56 -11.16 -19.91
C TRP A 119 4.93 -9.97 -19.02
N ASP A 120 5.44 -8.88 -19.61
CA ASP A 120 5.71 -7.63 -18.89
C ASP A 120 4.51 -6.67 -18.98
N PHE A 121 3.83 -6.49 -17.84
CA PHE A 121 2.71 -5.57 -17.74
C PHE A 121 3.10 -4.12 -18.02
N ARG A 122 4.35 -3.71 -17.77
CA ARG A 122 4.80 -2.34 -18.08
C ARG A 122 4.83 -2.11 -19.58
N SER A 123 5.30 -3.09 -20.34
CA SER A 123 5.24 -3.10 -21.81
C SER A 123 3.79 -3.03 -22.33
N TYR A 124 2.85 -3.71 -21.67
CA TYR A 124 1.42 -3.57 -22.00
C TYR A 124 0.90 -2.15 -21.72
N VAL A 125 1.19 -1.58 -20.54
CA VAL A 125 0.80 -0.20 -20.19
C VAL A 125 1.40 0.82 -21.16
N ARG A 126 2.66 0.66 -21.56
CA ARG A 126 3.31 1.49 -22.58
C ARG A 126 2.53 1.47 -23.90
N SER A 127 2.04 0.30 -24.33
CA SER A 127 1.25 0.20 -25.56
C SER A 127 -0.06 1.00 -25.52
N LEU A 128 -0.68 1.12 -24.35
CA LEU A 128 -1.88 1.94 -24.13
C LEU A 128 -1.57 3.44 -24.13
N LEU A 129 -0.31 3.80 -23.88
CA LEU A 129 0.19 5.16 -23.80
C LEU A 129 1.06 5.54 -25.01
N ALA A 130 0.97 4.80 -26.12
CA ALA A 130 1.83 4.97 -27.28
C ALA A 130 1.79 6.39 -27.89
N THR A 131 0.72 7.15 -27.66
CA THR A 131 0.63 8.57 -28.07
C THR A 131 1.65 9.46 -27.37
N TRP A 132 2.18 9.03 -26.22
CA TRP A 132 3.16 9.74 -25.39
C TRP A 132 4.58 9.15 -25.55
N ASP A 133 4.75 8.14 -26.40
CA ASP A 133 6.01 7.44 -26.60
C ASP A 133 6.79 8.07 -27.76
N THR A 134 7.42 9.21 -27.48
CA THR A 134 8.31 9.90 -28.43
C THR A 134 9.77 9.55 -28.15
N ASP A 135 10.65 9.76 -29.14
CA ASP A 135 12.10 9.48 -29.01
C ASP A 135 12.72 10.15 -27.77
N ASP A 136 12.27 11.36 -27.43
CA ASP A 136 12.76 12.15 -26.29
C ASP A 136 12.01 11.87 -24.97
N ALA A 137 10.93 11.08 -24.98
CA ALA A 137 10.10 10.86 -23.79
C ALA A 137 10.65 9.79 -22.84
N GLY A 138 11.33 8.77 -23.37
CA GLY A 138 11.83 7.64 -22.57
C GLY A 138 10.72 6.94 -21.76
N LEU A 139 9.53 6.75 -22.37
CA LEU A 139 8.32 6.32 -21.66
C LEU A 139 8.47 4.96 -20.97
N GLU A 140 9.17 4.02 -21.59
CA GLU A 140 9.45 2.69 -21.02
C GLU A 140 10.19 2.79 -19.68
N ASP A 141 11.31 3.53 -19.65
CA ASP A 141 12.11 3.73 -18.45
C ASP A 141 11.35 4.55 -17.40
N PHE A 142 10.54 5.53 -17.83
CA PHE A 142 9.67 6.27 -16.92
C PHE A 142 8.70 5.33 -16.19
N ILE A 143 7.95 4.48 -16.93
CA ILE A 143 7.01 3.51 -16.35
C ILE A 143 7.74 2.53 -15.44
N ALA A 144 8.93 2.06 -15.82
CA ALA A 144 9.74 1.16 -14.99
C ALA A 144 10.22 1.81 -13.68
N SER A 145 10.51 3.11 -13.71
CA SER A 145 10.95 3.89 -12.54
C SER A 145 9.82 4.35 -11.62
N LEU A 146 8.58 4.36 -12.13
CA LEU A 146 7.42 4.85 -11.39
C LEU A 146 7.17 4.00 -10.14
N ASP A 147 6.76 4.67 -9.06
CA ASP A 147 6.27 3.99 -7.87
C ASP A 147 5.03 3.16 -8.23
N PHE A 148 5.14 1.84 -8.10
CA PHE A 148 4.09 0.92 -8.54
C PHE A 148 2.77 1.11 -7.79
N ALA A 149 2.80 1.67 -6.57
CA ALA A 149 1.59 2.02 -5.84
C ALA A 149 0.73 3.06 -6.59
N ILE A 150 1.32 3.90 -7.45
CA ILE A 150 0.59 4.84 -8.33
C ILE A 150 -0.20 4.06 -9.39
N THR A 151 0.44 3.09 -10.05
CA THR A 151 -0.19 2.20 -11.03
C THR A 151 -1.33 1.42 -10.40
N LEU A 152 -1.06 0.74 -9.28
CA LEU A 152 -2.06 -0.08 -8.59
C LEU A 152 -3.24 0.75 -8.08
N ARG A 153 -2.98 1.96 -7.58
CA ARG A 153 -4.04 2.89 -7.16
C ARG A 153 -4.92 3.29 -8.34
N ALA A 154 -4.36 3.59 -9.50
CA ALA A 154 -5.14 3.95 -10.69
C ALA A 154 -5.95 2.75 -11.23
N LEU A 155 -5.38 1.53 -11.21
CA LEU A 155 -6.13 0.31 -11.52
C LEU A 155 -7.37 0.13 -10.62
N ALA A 156 -7.25 0.47 -9.34
CA ALA A 156 -8.35 0.39 -8.37
C ALA A 156 -9.49 1.41 -8.62
N ASP A 157 -9.33 2.39 -9.51
CA ASP A 157 -10.42 3.30 -9.90
C ASP A 157 -11.43 2.65 -10.86
N ARG A 158 -11.07 1.53 -11.50
CA ARG A 158 -12.04 0.76 -12.31
C ARG A 158 -12.93 -0.06 -11.38
N ALA A 159 -14.17 0.38 -11.19
CA ALA A 159 -15.14 -0.28 -10.30
C ALA A 159 -15.34 -1.78 -10.61
N ALA A 160 -15.34 -2.17 -11.89
CA ALA A 160 -15.47 -3.56 -12.31
C ALA A 160 -14.30 -4.46 -11.85
N SER A 161 -13.10 -3.89 -11.67
CA SER A 161 -11.94 -4.64 -11.18
C SER A 161 -11.92 -4.80 -9.67
N GLY A 162 -12.75 -4.04 -8.94
CA GLY A 162 -12.74 -4.00 -7.48
C GLY A 162 -12.84 -5.37 -6.79
N PRO A 163 -13.80 -6.24 -7.16
CA PRO A 163 -13.93 -7.56 -6.55
C PRO A 163 -12.85 -8.57 -6.95
N LEU A 164 -12.03 -8.28 -7.96
CA LEU A 164 -11.07 -9.23 -8.50
C LEU A 164 -9.94 -9.51 -7.49
N PRO A 165 -9.41 -10.74 -7.46
CA PRO A 165 -8.37 -11.12 -6.51
C PRO A 165 -7.04 -10.47 -6.90
N LEU A 166 -6.41 -9.84 -5.91
CA LEU A 166 -5.01 -9.43 -5.95
C LEU A 166 -4.19 -10.43 -5.14
N ARG A 167 -3.11 -10.97 -5.73
CA ARG A 167 -2.30 -12.04 -5.14
C ARG A 167 -0.82 -11.69 -5.17
N TRP A 168 -0.12 -11.97 -4.09
CA TRP A 168 1.34 -11.86 -4.04
C TRP A 168 1.94 -13.25 -3.81
N HIS A 169 2.59 -13.76 -4.86
CA HIS A 169 3.16 -15.11 -4.93
C HIS A 169 4.62 -15.06 -4.46
N HIS A 170 4.86 -15.45 -3.21
CA HIS A 170 6.18 -15.35 -2.59
C HIS A 170 6.81 -16.71 -2.23
N GLN A 171 6.03 -17.80 -2.24
CA GLN A 171 6.44 -19.07 -1.64
C GLN A 171 7.70 -19.65 -2.31
N ASP A 172 7.82 -19.53 -3.63
CA ASP A 172 8.99 -20.05 -4.34
C ASP A 172 10.29 -19.38 -3.86
N LEU A 173 10.24 -18.09 -3.55
CA LEU A 173 11.37 -17.34 -2.99
C LEU A 173 11.77 -17.87 -1.60
N VAL A 174 10.77 -18.19 -0.76
CA VAL A 174 10.97 -18.76 0.58
C VAL A 174 11.56 -20.17 0.49
N GLU A 175 10.97 -21.03 -0.35
CA GLU A 175 11.44 -22.41 -0.57
C GLU A 175 12.86 -22.47 -1.14
N SER A 176 13.20 -21.51 -2.00
CA SER A 176 14.54 -21.38 -2.57
C SER A 176 15.56 -20.78 -1.60
N GLY A 177 15.15 -20.31 -0.42
CA GLY A 177 16.01 -19.69 0.57
C GLY A 177 16.51 -18.28 0.20
N TRP A 178 15.82 -17.59 -0.72
CA TRP A 178 16.18 -16.21 -1.08
C TRP A 178 15.77 -15.18 -0.01
N VAL A 179 14.73 -15.48 0.76
CA VAL A 179 14.13 -14.60 1.78
C VAL A 179 13.38 -15.43 2.83
N ALA A 180 13.34 -14.99 4.09
CA ALA A 180 12.45 -15.58 5.08
C ALA A 180 11.04 -14.95 5.01
N LEU A 181 10.01 -15.65 5.50
CA LEU A 181 8.66 -15.07 5.58
C LEU A 181 8.65 -13.82 6.48
N GLU A 182 9.43 -13.83 7.56
CA GLU A 182 9.60 -12.70 8.48
C GLU A 182 10.05 -11.44 7.72
N ASP A 183 11.13 -11.54 6.93
CA ASP A 183 11.66 -10.43 6.12
C ASP A 183 10.66 -9.93 5.05
N LEU A 184 9.78 -10.80 4.52
CA LEU A 184 8.73 -10.38 3.59
C LEU A 184 7.65 -9.55 4.29
N THR A 185 7.40 -9.85 5.55
CA THR A 185 6.37 -9.20 6.37
C THR A 185 6.86 -8.00 7.17
N ASP A 186 8.18 -7.80 7.23
CA ASP A 186 8.81 -6.64 7.85
C ASP A 186 8.24 -5.33 7.32
N ILE A 187 8.14 -4.35 8.21
CA ILE A 187 7.63 -3.03 7.90
C ILE A 187 8.77 -2.05 7.66
N ASP A 188 8.58 -1.15 6.69
CA ASP A 188 9.34 0.08 6.70
C ASP A 188 8.77 1.00 7.80
N ARG A 189 9.46 0.99 8.94
CA ARG A 189 9.09 1.77 10.13
C ARG A 189 8.88 3.26 9.81
N GLN A 190 9.68 3.86 8.92
CA GLN A 190 9.52 5.28 8.58
C GLN A 190 8.21 5.51 7.84
N THR A 191 7.90 4.67 6.85
CA THR A 191 6.64 4.71 6.12
C THR A 191 5.45 4.51 7.07
N TYR A 192 5.51 3.53 7.97
CA TYR A 192 4.43 3.29 8.93
C TYR A 192 4.25 4.42 9.95
N VAL A 193 5.32 5.10 10.39
CA VAL A 193 5.21 6.29 11.24
C VAL A 193 4.50 7.43 10.51
N ILE A 194 4.84 7.65 9.24
CA ILE A 194 4.19 8.66 8.39
C ILE A 194 2.72 8.33 8.19
N ASP A 195 2.42 7.09 7.84
CA ASP A 195 1.05 6.62 7.59
C ASP A 195 0.20 6.68 8.84
N HIS A 196 0.73 6.23 9.98
CA HIS A 196 0.08 6.37 11.27
C HIS A 196 -0.23 7.82 11.60
N THR A 197 0.77 8.71 11.51
CA THR A 197 0.61 10.14 11.82
C THR A 197 -0.45 10.78 10.93
N ARG A 198 -0.42 10.49 9.62
CA ARG A 198 -1.38 11.00 8.65
C ARG A 198 -2.80 10.50 8.95
N LEU A 199 -2.96 9.20 9.17
CA LEU A 199 -4.25 8.58 9.38
C LEU A 199 -4.88 9.02 10.71
N TYR A 200 -4.07 9.09 11.77
CA TYR A 200 -4.47 9.61 13.07
C TYR A 200 -4.96 11.06 12.96
N GLY A 201 -4.19 11.93 12.30
CA GLY A 201 -4.56 13.33 12.07
C GLY A 201 -5.87 13.48 11.29
N ARG A 202 -6.01 12.78 10.16
CA ARG A 202 -7.24 12.82 9.35
C ARG A 202 -8.48 12.37 10.12
N LEU A 203 -8.36 11.30 10.91
CA LEU A 203 -9.44 10.84 11.78
C LEU A 203 -9.76 11.83 12.90
N GLN A 204 -8.73 12.45 13.48
CA GLN A 204 -8.89 13.46 14.51
C GLN A 204 -9.65 14.69 13.98
N ASP A 205 -9.29 15.16 12.78
CA ASP A 205 -9.97 16.24 12.07
C ASP A 205 -11.42 15.86 11.73
N HIS A 206 -11.64 14.65 11.19
CA HIS A 206 -12.97 14.12 10.91
C HIS A 206 -13.85 14.06 12.17
N ALA A 207 -13.28 13.65 13.30
CA ALA A 207 -13.98 13.57 14.57
C ALA A 207 -14.23 14.96 15.23
N GLY A 208 -13.68 16.03 14.67
CA GLY A 208 -13.77 17.39 15.20
C GLY A 208 -13.12 17.52 16.58
N LYS A 209 -12.04 16.77 16.85
CA LYS A 209 -11.38 16.74 18.17
C LYS A 209 -10.07 17.52 18.14
N THR A 210 -9.99 18.58 18.92
CA THR A 210 -8.79 19.43 19.00
C THR A 210 -7.77 18.99 20.05
N THR A 211 -8.07 17.94 20.83
CA THR A 211 -7.19 17.42 21.88
C THR A 211 -6.95 15.93 21.73
N VAL A 212 -5.76 15.47 22.10
CA VAL A 212 -5.39 14.04 22.11
C VAL A 212 -6.35 13.24 23.00
N LYS A 213 -6.64 13.73 24.22
CA LYS A 213 -7.57 13.08 25.15
C LYS A 213 -8.98 12.97 24.58
N GLY A 214 -9.47 14.03 23.93
CA GLY A 214 -10.80 14.04 23.32
C GLY A 214 -10.91 13.08 22.13
N PHE A 215 -9.84 12.96 21.34
CA PHE A 215 -9.78 12.02 20.24
C PHE A 215 -9.60 10.57 20.69
N ASP A 216 -8.79 10.31 21.72
CA ASP A 216 -8.66 8.99 22.34
C ASP A 216 -10.00 8.46 22.90
N ALA A 217 -10.81 9.34 23.49
CA ALA A 217 -12.17 8.99 23.90
C ALA A 217 -13.09 8.69 22.71
N TRP A 218 -12.92 9.40 21.58
CA TRP A 218 -13.67 9.14 20.36
C TRP A 218 -13.27 7.81 19.71
N LEU A 219 -11.98 7.47 19.67
CA LEU A 219 -11.49 6.17 19.20
C LEU A 219 -12.10 5.02 20.04
N ALA A 220 -12.16 5.21 21.36
CA ALA A 220 -12.81 4.25 22.24
C ALA A 220 -14.32 4.10 21.96
N GLY A 221 -15.00 5.22 21.71
CA GLY A 221 -16.40 5.22 21.27
C GLY A 221 -16.65 4.54 19.91
N ASN A 222 -15.60 4.39 19.09
CA ASN A 222 -15.62 3.66 17.82
C ASN A 222 -15.04 2.23 17.95
N GLY A 223 -15.06 1.67 19.16
CA GLY A 223 -14.80 0.25 19.39
C GLY A 223 -13.33 -0.12 19.65
N LEU A 224 -12.41 0.84 19.76
CA LEU A 224 -11.04 0.53 20.16
C LEU A 224 -10.91 0.40 21.69
N PRO A 225 -10.26 -0.64 22.21
CA PRO A 225 -10.12 -0.82 23.65
C PRO A 225 -9.14 0.20 24.25
N LYS A 226 -9.49 0.75 25.42
CA LYS A 226 -8.58 1.56 26.24
C LYS A 226 -7.82 0.68 27.22
N MET A 227 -6.83 -0.05 26.74
CA MET A 227 -6.06 -1.01 27.55
C MET A 227 -4.55 -0.85 27.43
N THR A 228 -4.07 0.07 26.60
CA THR A 228 -2.63 0.29 26.40
C THR A 228 -2.11 1.20 27.50
N ALA A 229 -1.24 0.64 28.34
CA ALA A 229 -0.53 1.40 29.36
C ALA A 229 0.45 2.39 28.71
N TYR A 230 0.47 3.62 29.20
CA TYR A 230 1.39 4.66 28.74
C TYR A 230 1.93 5.44 29.95
N SER A 231 3.25 5.55 30.05
CA SER A 231 3.93 6.28 31.12
C SER A 231 4.22 7.71 30.66
N LYS A 232 3.35 8.66 30.99
CA LYS A 232 3.50 10.05 30.56
C LYS A 232 4.53 10.78 31.42
N ALA A 233 5.59 11.29 30.80
CA ALA A 233 6.53 12.21 31.44
C ALA A 233 5.95 13.63 31.48
N ASN A 234 5.91 14.23 32.67
CA ASN A 234 5.50 15.61 32.88
C ASN A 234 6.72 16.55 32.85
N SER A 235 6.47 17.85 32.64
CA SER A 235 7.52 18.87 32.57
C SER A 235 8.33 19.04 33.86
N ASP A 236 7.79 18.60 35.00
CA ASP A 236 8.45 18.62 36.30
C ASP A 236 9.29 17.36 36.57
N GLY A 237 9.41 16.45 35.60
CA GLY A 237 10.15 15.19 35.71
C GLY A 237 9.36 14.05 36.36
N THR A 238 8.11 14.28 36.79
CA THR A 238 7.25 13.22 37.32
C THR A 238 6.69 12.36 36.19
N VAL A 239 6.33 11.11 36.51
CA VAL A 239 5.70 10.17 35.57
C VAL A 239 4.28 9.87 36.04
N THR A 240 3.30 10.07 35.15
CA THR A 240 1.90 9.74 35.39
C THR A 240 1.51 8.54 34.52
N PRO A 241 1.04 7.43 35.12
CA PRO A 241 0.51 6.31 34.36
C PRO A 241 -0.86 6.69 33.77
N GLU A 242 -1.05 6.39 32.49
CA GLU A 242 -2.30 6.56 31.77
C GLU A 242 -2.68 5.25 31.06
N THR A 243 -3.96 5.07 30.80
CA THR A 243 -4.47 3.99 29.94
C THR A 243 -5.17 4.60 28.75
N THR A 244 -4.70 4.26 27.55
CA THR A 244 -5.14 4.85 26.29
C THR A 244 -5.53 3.76 25.29
N THR A 245 -6.10 4.16 24.16
CA THR A 245 -6.14 3.27 22.98
C THR A 245 -4.73 3.12 22.41
N LEU A 246 -4.44 1.98 21.76
CA LEU A 246 -3.14 1.74 21.13
C LEU A 246 -2.72 2.87 20.17
N PRO A 247 -3.59 3.41 19.29
CA PRO A 247 -3.18 4.50 18.41
C PRO A 247 -2.78 5.78 19.12
N THR A 248 -3.40 6.08 20.27
CA THR A 248 -2.99 7.24 21.07
C THR A 248 -1.64 7.00 21.76
N ALA A 249 -1.39 5.80 22.27
CA ALA A 249 -0.08 5.45 22.83
C ALA A 249 1.02 5.57 21.77
N VAL A 250 0.82 4.97 20.59
CA VAL A 250 1.76 5.04 19.46
C VAL A 250 1.98 6.48 19.01
N ARG A 251 0.91 7.27 18.84
CA ARG A 251 1.01 8.71 18.56
C ARG A 251 1.92 9.39 19.58
N ASN A 252 1.69 9.17 20.87
CA ASN A 252 2.45 9.83 21.91
C ASN A 252 3.92 9.39 21.91
N MET A 253 4.22 8.12 21.64
CA MET A 253 5.61 7.62 21.50
C MET A 253 6.33 8.23 20.28
N ILE A 254 5.61 8.47 19.17
CA ILE A 254 6.16 9.13 17.98
C ILE A 254 6.46 10.62 18.26
N HIS A 255 5.56 11.33 18.94
CA HIS A 255 5.71 12.77 19.19
C HIS A 255 6.59 13.11 20.40
N HIS A 256 6.76 12.17 21.33
CA HIS A 256 7.60 12.32 22.52
C HIS A 256 8.70 11.24 22.55
N PRO A 257 9.58 11.18 21.54
CA PRO A 257 10.65 10.18 21.48
C PRO A 257 11.68 10.36 22.61
N GLU A 258 11.72 11.53 23.25
CA GLU A 258 12.55 11.83 24.41
C GLU A 258 12.11 11.10 25.69
N ASN A 259 10.89 10.56 25.74
CA ASN A 259 10.35 9.89 26.92
C ASN A 259 10.85 8.43 26.98
N PRO A 260 11.80 8.09 27.88
CA PRO A 260 12.42 6.76 27.90
C PRO A 260 11.53 5.69 28.54
N ASN A 261 10.38 6.06 29.10
CA ASN A 261 9.51 5.16 29.85
C ASN A 261 8.59 4.32 28.96
N ASN A 262 8.67 4.50 27.64
CA ASN A 262 7.86 3.80 26.65
C ASN A 262 8.74 3.40 25.47
N VAL A 263 8.50 2.23 24.90
CA VAL A 263 9.20 1.74 23.71
C VAL A 263 8.16 1.45 22.65
N LEU A 264 8.32 2.05 21.48
CA LEU A 264 7.46 1.78 20.33
C LEU A 264 8.02 0.60 19.55
N SER A 265 7.35 -0.56 19.59
CA SER A 265 7.71 -1.69 18.74
C SER A 265 7.15 -1.54 17.31
N ASP A 266 7.69 -2.29 16.35
CA ASP A 266 7.14 -2.34 14.99
C ASP A 266 5.75 -3.02 14.97
N GLU A 267 5.53 -3.98 15.86
CA GLU A 267 4.23 -4.64 16.03
C GLU A 267 3.16 -3.65 16.53
N ASP A 268 3.46 -2.85 17.55
CA ASP A 268 2.54 -1.80 18.03
C ASP A 268 2.20 -0.80 16.92
N LEU A 269 3.21 -0.41 16.13
CA LEU A 269 3.03 0.52 15.03
C LEU A 269 2.14 -0.08 13.94
N ARG A 270 2.38 -1.33 13.56
CA ARG A 270 1.57 -2.07 12.59
C ARG A 270 0.13 -2.23 13.08
N GLU A 271 -0.07 -2.75 14.29
CA GLU A 271 -1.40 -2.95 14.88
C GLU A 271 -2.15 -1.63 15.03
N SER A 272 -1.44 -0.55 15.36
CA SER A 272 -2.05 0.78 15.44
C SER A 272 -2.59 1.27 14.09
N VAL A 273 -1.80 1.16 13.01
CA VAL A 273 -2.25 1.51 11.65
C VAL A 273 -3.48 0.67 11.27
N GLU A 274 -3.45 -0.64 11.51
CA GLU A 274 -4.60 -1.52 11.25
C GLU A 274 -5.83 -1.16 12.10
N SER A 275 -5.63 -0.74 13.35
CA SER A 275 -6.71 -0.29 14.23
C SER A 275 -7.37 0.98 13.70
N LEU A 276 -6.59 1.94 13.23
CA LEU A 276 -7.10 3.16 12.60
C LEU A 276 -7.83 2.85 11.29
N LEU A 277 -7.28 1.99 10.43
CA LEU A 277 -7.95 1.55 9.19
C LEU A 277 -9.28 0.86 9.46
N ARG A 278 -9.37 0.04 10.51
CA ARG A 278 -10.65 -0.57 10.95
C ARG A 278 -11.67 0.47 11.37
N VAL A 279 -11.26 1.49 12.13
CA VAL A 279 -12.15 2.60 12.50
C VAL A 279 -12.65 3.31 11.25
N VAL A 280 -11.75 3.68 10.33
CA VAL A 280 -12.12 4.31 9.05
C VAL A 280 -13.15 3.50 8.27
N LYS A 281 -12.92 2.18 8.15
CA LYS A 281 -13.79 1.29 7.39
C LYS A 281 -15.21 1.20 7.96
N ALA A 282 -15.36 1.43 9.26
CA ALA A 282 -16.64 1.44 9.95
C ALA A 282 -17.37 2.80 9.89
N LEU A 283 -16.71 3.87 9.40
CA LEU A 283 -17.34 5.19 9.31
C LEU A 283 -18.39 5.24 8.21
N PRO A 284 -19.51 5.96 8.43
CA PRO A 284 -20.57 6.12 7.43
C PRO A 284 -20.20 7.13 6.33
N THR A 285 -19.12 7.89 6.50
CA THR A 285 -18.69 8.93 5.55
C THR A 285 -17.17 8.80 5.32
N PRO A 286 -16.69 8.92 4.07
CA PRO A 286 -15.26 8.94 3.79
C PRO A 286 -14.54 10.06 4.56
N LEU A 287 -13.26 9.85 4.88
CA LEU A 287 -12.48 10.92 5.50
C LEU A 287 -12.34 12.13 4.55
N PRO A 288 -12.24 13.36 5.10
CA PRO A 288 -12.01 14.57 4.31
C PRO A 288 -10.78 14.44 3.41
N GLY A 289 -10.90 14.92 2.17
CA GLY A 289 -9.80 14.93 1.20
C GLY A 289 -9.45 13.58 0.57
N LEU A 290 -10.27 12.53 0.78
CA LEU A 290 -10.07 11.21 0.18
C LEU A 290 -11.02 10.88 -0.98
N ALA A 291 -11.86 11.84 -1.38
CA ALA A 291 -12.71 11.74 -2.57
C ALA A 291 -11.87 11.74 -3.87
#